data_AF-A0A3D4VSW7-F1
#
_entry.id   AF-A0A3D4VSW7-F1
#
_cell.length_a   1.000
_cell.length_b   1.000
_cell.length_c   1.000
_cell.angle_alpha   90.00
_cell.angle_beta   90.00
_cell.angle_gamma   90.00
#
_symmetry.space_group_name_H-M   'P 1'
#
loop_
_entity.id
_entity.type
_entity.pdbx_description
1 polymer ?
#
loop_
_entity_poly.entity_id
_entity_poly.type
_entity_poly.pdbx_seq_one_letter_code
_entity_poly.pdbx_strand_id
1 'polypeptide(L)'
;MPNKKDIILDEYNISKYRYRELLNFCLQYEEKKKRLREFCEISAVTYSGMPTGNKIGDPTAEKAMARTKLKADIELIEQTAIEADAEVYSQLLESVTKGISYCYLDVPYSRASFYRKRKRFFFLLSLKR
;
A
#
# COMPACT_ATOMS: atom_id res chain seq x y z
N MET A 1 -2.03 -4.08 19.21
CA MET A 1 -2.39 -2.98 18.28
C MET A 1 -2.94 -1.83 19.11
N PRO A 2 -2.55 -0.57 18.86
CA PRO A 2 -3.17 0.56 19.55
C PRO A 2 -4.69 0.50 19.35
N ASN A 3 -5.44 0.84 20.39
CA ASN A 3 -6.89 0.66 20.54
C ASN A 3 -7.69 1.60 19.61
N LYS A 4 -7.47 1.49 18.29
CA LYS A 4 -8.04 2.35 17.27
C LYS A 4 -9.31 1.69 16.75
N LYS A 5 -10.43 2.43 16.80
CA LYS A 5 -11.72 1.92 16.32
C LYS A 5 -11.65 1.67 14.82
N ASP A 6 -12.14 0.49 14.41
CA ASP A 6 -12.30 0.15 13.00
C ASP A 6 -13.34 1.07 12.36
N ILE A 7 -13.15 1.39 11.07
CA ILE A 7 -14.15 2.14 10.31
C ILE A 7 -15.28 1.18 9.95
N ILE A 8 -16.51 1.60 10.19
CA ILE A 8 -17.71 0.86 9.79
C ILE A 8 -17.95 1.14 8.30
N LEU A 9 -17.96 0.07 7.50
CA LEU A 9 -18.13 0.06 6.05
C LEU A 9 -19.28 -0.86 5.62
N ASP A 10 -20.26 -1.07 6.51
CA ASP A 10 -21.39 -1.96 6.27
C ASP A 10 -22.21 -1.53 5.03
N GLU A 11 -22.30 -0.22 4.78
CA GLU A 11 -22.90 0.36 3.56
C GLU A 11 -22.26 -0.17 2.26
N TYR A 12 -21.01 -0.60 2.32
CA TYR A 12 -20.25 -1.13 1.18
C TYR A 12 -20.16 -2.66 1.19
N ASN A 13 -20.87 -3.33 2.11
CA ASN A 13 -20.80 -4.77 2.33
C ASN A 13 -19.37 -5.29 2.60
N ILE A 14 -18.53 -4.46 3.22
CA ILE A 14 -17.15 -4.82 3.58
C ILE A 14 -17.15 -5.28 5.02
N SER A 15 -16.87 -6.58 5.22
CA SER A 15 -16.73 -7.12 6.57
C SER A 15 -15.57 -6.45 7.32
N LYS A 16 -15.70 -6.39 8.64
CA LYS A 16 -14.64 -5.88 9.53
C LYS A 16 -13.27 -6.52 9.27
N TYR A 17 -13.24 -7.83 9.00
CA TYR A 17 -12.00 -8.55 8.71
C TYR A 17 -11.43 -8.20 7.35
N ARG A 18 -12.27 -8.04 6.32
CA ARG A 18 -11.83 -7.56 5.01
C ARG A 18 -11.24 -6.16 5.10
N TYR A 19 -11.89 -5.25 5.83
CA TYR A 19 -11.34 -3.92 6.09
C TYR A 19 -9.96 -3.98 6.74
N ARG A 20 -9.77 -4.83 7.76
CA ARG A 20 -8.46 -4.98 8.42
C ARG A 20 -7.38 -5.53 7.50
N GLU A 21 -7.74 -6.47 6.63
CA GLU A 21 -6.83 -6.99 5.60
C GLU A 21 -6.37 -5.89 4.64
N LEU A 22 -7.32 -5.07 4.16
CA LEU A 22 -7.03 -3.93 3.29
C LEU A 22 -6.21 -2.85 4.02
N LEU A 23 -6.53 -2.58 5.28
CA LEU A 23 -5.78 -1.63 6.10
C LEU A 23 -4.34 -2.09 6.28
N ASN A 24 -4.11 -3.35 6.67
CA ASN A 24 -2.77 -3.91 6.82
C ASN A 24 -1.99 -3.89 5.49
N PHE A 25 -2.67 -4.17 4.39
CA PHE A 25 -2.09 -4.05 3.04
C PHE A 25 -1.60 -2.63 2.74
N CYS A 26 -2.36 -1.60 3.14
CA CYS A 26 -1.93 -0.20 3.02
C CYS A 26 -0.81 0.16 4.01
N LEU A 27 -0.83 -0.35 5.24
CA LEU A 27 0.22 -0.09 6.24
C LEU A 27 1.58 -0.64 5.79
N GLN A 28 1.59 -1.74 5.02
CA GLN A 28 2.80 -2.31 4.44
C GLN A 28 3.40 -1.49 3.29
N TYR A 29 2.78 -0.38 2.88
CA TYR A 29 3.20 0.41 1.72
C TYR A 29 4.67 0.87 1.81
N GLU A 30 5.09 1.41 2.95
CA GLU A 30 6.48 1.87 3.13
C GLU A 30 7.48 0.71 3.11
N GLU A 31 7.11 -0.43 3.68
CA GLU A 31 7.92 -1.65 3.63
C GLU A 31 8.07 -2.15 2.19
N LYS A 32 6.99 -2.15 1.40
CA LYS A 32 7.02 -2.51 -0.03
C LYS A 32 7.93 -1.57 -0.81
N LYS A 33 7.82 -0.25 -0.57
CA LYS A 33 8.70 0.75 -1.20
C LYS A 33 10.17 0.54 -0.82
N LYS A 34 10.46 0.24 0.45
CA LYS A 34 11.82 -0.05 0.91
C LYS A 34 12.39 -1.30 0.23
N ARG A 35 11.64 -2.42 0.21
CA ARG A 35 12.05 -3.65 -0.48
C ARG A 35 12.28 -3.42 -1.98
N LEU A 36 11.43 -2.61 -2.63
CA LEU A 36 11.61 -2.24 -4.03
C LEU A 36 12.93 -1.49 -4.28
N ARG A 37 13.31 -0.57 -3.38
CA ARG A 37 14.59 0.16 -3.45
C ARG A 37 15.79 -0.76 -3.24
N GLU A 38 15.71 -1.69 -2.28
CA GLU A 38 16.75 -2.70 -2.03
C GLU A 38 17.05 -3.53 -3.29
N PHE A 39 16.01 -3.92 -4.05
CA PHE A 39 16.21 -4.60 -5.34
C PHE A 39 16.95 -3.75 -6.38
N CYS A 40 16.77 -2.43 -6.38
CA CYS A 40 17.49 -1.53 -7.28
C CYS A 40 18.95 -1.31 -6.85
N GLU A 41 19.22 -1.15 -5.56
CA GLU A 41 20.55 -0.91 -5.01
C GLU A 41 21.47 -2.13 -5.17
N ILE A 42 20.93 -3.35 -4.98
CA ILE A 42 21.68 -4.60 -5.17
C ILE A 42 22.09 -4.81 -6.63
N SER A 43 21.38 -4.23 -7.61
CA SER A 43 21.81 -4.26 -9.01
C SER A 43 23.03 -3.36 -9.30
N ALA A 44 23.41 -2.45 -8.39
CA ALA A 44 24.51 -1.50 -8.61
C ALA A 44 25.86 -1.93 -8.00
N VAL A 45 25.87 -2.91 -7.08
CA VAL A 45 27.09 -3.35 -6.38
C VAL A 45 27.60 -4.68 -6.96
N THR A 46 28.61 -4.56 -7.84
CA THR A 46 29.67 -5.51 -8.19
C THR A 46 29.38 -7.01 -8.11
N TYR A 47 29.30 -7.64 -9.28
CA TYR A 47 29.49 -9.08 -9.44
C TYR A 47 31.00 -9.41 -9.36
N SER A 48 31.49 -9.69 -8.16
CA SER A 48 32.81 -10.27 -7.92
C SER A 48 32.66 -11.51 -7.05
N GLY A 49 32.65 -12.68 -7.69
CA GLY A 49 32.77 -13.98 -7.01
C GLY A 49 31.68 -14.97 -7.41
N MET A 50 32.09 -16.04 -8.08
CA MET A 50 31.26 -17.10 -8.65
C MET A 50 30.21 -17.70 -7.68
N PRO A 51 28.98 -18.02 -8.13
CA PRO A 51 28.07 -18.85 -7.36
C PRO A 51 28.32 -20.33 -7.67
N THR A 52 29.03 -21.02 -6.79
CA THR A 52 29.05 -22.48 -6.71
C THR A 52 27.84 -22.95 -5.90
N GLY A 53 26.79 -23.39 -6.58
CA GLY A 53 25.60 -23.95 -5.90
C GLY A 53 24.52 -24.41 -6.87
N ASN A 54 24.40 -25.73 -7.01
CA ASN A 54 23.41 -26.43 -7.81
C ASN A 54 22.00 -26.28 -7.18
N LYS A 55 21.32 -25.15 -7.40
CA LYS A 55 19.87 -25.00 -7.17
C LYS A 55 19.18 -24.91 -8.52
N ILE A 56 18.32 -25.89 -8.80
CA ILE A 56 17.44 -25.92 -9.98
C ILE A 56 16.32 -24.92 -9.72
N GLY A 57 16.59 -23.65 -9.97
CA GLY A 57 15.64 -22.54 -9.83
C GLY A 57 16.40 -21.28 -10.15
N ASP A 58 15.86 -20.44 -11.05
CA ASP A 58 16.53 -19.20 -11.43
C ASP A 58 16.24 -18.13 -10.36
N PRO A 59 17.16 -17.86 -9.42
CA PRO A 59 16.95 -16.87 -8.37
C PRO A 59 16.75 -15.47 -8.95
N THR A 60 17.14 -15.23 -10.21
CA THR A 60 16.92 -13.99 -10.94
C THR A 60 15.45 -13.84 -11.33
N ALA A 61 14.84 -14.92 -11.84
CA ALA A 61 13.43 -14.94 -12.22
C ALA A 61 12.51 -14.73 -11.00
N GLU A 62 12.79 -15.41 -9.88
CA GLU A 62 12.01 -15.23 -8.64
C GLU A 62 12.08 -13.80 -8.11
N LYS A 63 13.27 -13.18 -8.12
CA LYS A 63 13.45 -11.78 -7.73
C LYS A 63 12.69 -10.83 -8.66
N ALA A 64 12.72 -11.07 -9.97
CA ALA A 64 11.99 -10.27 -10.95
C ALA A 64 10.46 -10.35 -10.75
N MET A 65 9.93 -11.55 -10.47
CA MET A 65 8.51 -11.75 -10.15
C MET A 65 8.13 -11.02 -8.86
N ALA A 66 8.93 -11.16 -7.80
CA ALA A 66 8.70 -10.47 -6.53
C ALA A 66 8.70 -8.95 -6.69
N ARG A 67 9.66 -8.41 -7.45
CA ARG A 67 9.74 -6.97 -7.76
C ARG A 67 8.50 -6.48 -8.51
N THR A 68 8.05 -7.24 -9.50
CA THR A 68 6.86 -6.89 -10.30
C THR A 68 5.61 -6.84 -9.43
N LYS A 69 5.44 -7.83 -8.54
CA LYS A 69 4.34 -7.87 -7.58
C LYS A 69 4.35 -6.68 -6.61
N LEU A 70 5.52 -6.34 -6.06
CA LEU A 70 5.65 -5.18 -5.17
C LEU A 70 5.29 -3.87 -5.89
N LYS A 71 5.72 -3.72 -7.14
CA LYS A 71 5.39 -2.54 -7.96
C LYS A 71 3.88 -2.44 -8.21
N ALA A 72 3.25 -3.56 -8.61
CA ALA A 72 1.81 -3.62 -8.84
C ALA A 72 1.00 -3.31 -7.57
N ASP A 73 1.44 -3.81 -6.41
CA ASP A 73 0.81 -3.51 -5.12
C ASP A 73 0.88 -2.03 -4.76
N ILE A 74 2.04 -1.38 -4.98
CA ILE A 74 2.23 0.06 -4.71
C ILE A 74 1.36 0.89 -5.65
N GLU A 75 1.38 0.56 -6.94
CA GLU A 75 0.60 1.22 -7.97
C GLU A 75 -0.90 1.10 -7.71
N LEU A 76 -1.37 -0.08 -7.28
CA LEU A 76 -2.76 -0.30 -6.91
C LEU A 76 -3.21 0.67 -5.80
N ILE A 77 -2.38 0.88 -4.78
CA ILE A 77 -2.68 1.80 -3.67
C ILE A 77 -2.71 3.26 -4.18
N GLU A 78 -1.72 3.67 -4.95
CA GLU A 78 -1.59 5.04 -5.47
C GLU A 78 -2.74 5.39 -6.43
N GLN A 79 -3.03 4.52 -7.41
CA GLN A 79 -4.11 4.74 -8.36
C GLN A 79 -5.48 4.76 -7.68
N THR A 80 -5.69 3.88 -6.69
CA THR A 80 -6.96 3.88 -5.95
C THR A 80 -7.13 5.14 -5.11
N ALA A 81 -6.05 5.74 -4.60
CA ALA A 81 -6.11 7.03 -3.91
C ALA A 81 -6.49 8.17 -4.87
N ILE A 82 -5.88 8.19 -6.07
CA ILE A 82 -6.18 9.18 -7.11
C ILE A 82 -7.64 9.06 -7.59
N GLU A 83 -8.13 7.84 -7.82
CA GLU A 83 -9.53 7.60 -8.22
C GLU A 83 -10.53 7.96 -7.12
N ALA A 84 -10.17 7.75 -5.85
CA ALA A 84 -11.00 8.15 -4.73
C ALA A 84 -11.14 9.67 -4.66
N ASP A 85 -10.01 10.38 -4.81
CA ASP A 85 -9.97 11.83 -4.97
C ASP A 85 -8.61 12.34 -5.45
N ALA A 86 -8.57 12.98 -6.62
CA ALA A 86 -7.32 13.46 -7.22
C ALA A 86 -6.73 14.71 -6.53
N GLU A 87 -7.52 15.48 -5.78
CA GLU A 87 -7.02 16.70 -5.11
C GLU A 87 -6.43 16.38 -3.74
N VAL A 88 -7.01 15.39 -3.03
CA VAL A 88 -6.60 15.02 -1.67
C VAL A 88 -5.86 13.69 -1.58
N TYR A 89 -5.46 13.12 -2.73
CA TYR A 89 -4.85 11.79 -2.78
C TYR A 89 -3.59 11.69 -1.90
N SER A 90 -2.80 12.77 -1.80
CA SER A 90 -1.58 12.81 -0.98
C SER A 90 -1.92 12.63 0.52
N GLN A 91 -2.81 13.44 1.07
CA GLN A 91 -3.24 13.35 2.47
C GLN A 91 -4.00 12.04 2.74
N LEU A 92 -4.73 11.55 1.74
CA LEU A 92 -5.43 10.27 1.82
C LEU A 92 -4.44 9.12 1.94
N LEU A 93 -3.42 9.09 1.09
CA LEU A 93 -2.31 8.13 1.16
C LEU A 93 -1.67 8.16 2.53
N GLU A 94 -1.30 9.34 3.05
CA GLU A 94 -0.71 9.46 4.38
C GLU A 94 -1.63 8.92 5.49
N SER A 95 -2.93 9.17 5.41
CA SER A 95 -3.88 8.68 6.40
C SER A 95 -4.03 7.15 6.37
N VAL A 96 -4.00 6.54 5.19
CA VAL A 96 -4.20 5.08 5.04
C VAL A 96 -2.92 4.27 5.19
N THR A 97 -1.76 4.81 4.82
CA THR A 97 -0.46 4.11 4.90
C THR A 97 0.25 4.35 6.22
N LYS A 98 0.27 5.60 6.72
CA LYS A 98 0.93 5.96 7.99
C LYS A 98 -0.05 5.94 9.18
N GLY A 99 -1.35 5.81 8.92
CA GLY A 99 -2.37 5.82 9.95
C GLY A 99 -2.56 7.19 10.61
N ILE A 100 -2.12 8.28 9.96
CA ILE A 100 -2.22 9.63 10.50
C ILE A 100 -3.69 10.05 10.64
N SER A 101 -4.02 10.67 11.77
CA SER A 101 -5.37 11.19 12.04
C SER A 101 -5.60 12.50 11.28
N TYR A 102 -6.84 12.78 10.91
CA TYR A 102 -7.24 14.01 10.22
C TYR A 102 -6.67 15.29 10.89
N CYS A 103 -6.61 15.33 12.23
CA CYS A 103 -6.13 16.51 12.96
C CYS A 103 -4.66 16.87 12.69
N TYR A 104 -3.88 15.95 12.11
CA TYR A 104 -2.47 16.15 11.79
C TYR A 104 -2.22 16.26 10.27
N LEU A 105 -3.29 16.29 9.47
CA LEU A 105 -3.20 16.43 8.02
C LEU A 105 -3.64 17.85 7.65
N ASP A 106 -2.89 18.48 6.76
CA ASP A 106 -3.27 19.75 6.17
C ASP A 106 -4.25 19.50 5.01
N VAL A 107 -5.54 19.45 5.36
CA VAL A 107 -6.63 19.12 4.44
C VAL A 107 -7.53 20.35 4.28
N PRO A 108 -7.79 20.82 3.05
CA PRO A 108 -8.66 21.98 2.81
C PRO A 108 -10.16 21.67 3.02
N TYR A 109 -10.50 20.43 3.34
CA TYR A 109 -11.85 19.91 3.43
C TYR A 109 -12.27 19.66 4.88
N SER A 110 -13.57 19.71 5.14
CA SER A 110 -14.11 19.31 6.44
C SER A 110 -13.78 17.85 6.78
N ARG A 111 -13.60 17.58 8.07
CA ARG A 111 -13.36 16.25 8.63
C ARG A 111 -14.32 15.19 8.08
N ALA A 112 -15.62 15.50 8.02
CA ALA A 112 -16.64 14.58 7.50
C ALA A 112 -16.41 14.22 6.03
N SER A 113 -16.10 15.21 5.19
CA SER A 113 -15.80 15.02 3.76
C SER A 113 -14.57 14.16 3.56
N PHE A 114 -13.52 14.41 4.36
CA PHE A 114 -12.30 13.59 4.33
C PHE A 114 -12.58 12.11 4.66
N TYR A 115 -13.32 11.82 5.73
CA TYR A 115 -13.63 10.44 6.09
C TYR A 115 -14.56 9.75 5.06
N ARG A 116 -15.44 10.48 4.36
CA ARG A 116 -16.20 9.94 3.23
C ARG A 116 -15.28 9.52 2.08
N LYS A 117 -14.32 10.37 1.69
CA LYS A 117 -13.31 10.04 0.67
C LYS A 117 -12.46 8.83 1.11
N ARG A 118 -12.09 8.75 2.38
CA ARG A 118 -11.39 7.58 2.94
C ARG A 118 -12.22 6.30 2.90
N LYS A 119 -13.53 6.35 3.18
CA LYS A 119 -14.41 5.19 3.00
C LYS A 119 -14.47 4.76 1.52
N ARG A 120 -14.64 5.71 0.62
CA ARG A 120 -14.65 5.49 -0.85
C ARG A 120 -13.36 4.80 -1.32
N PHE A 121 -12.20 5.21 -0.80
CA PHE A 121 -10.93 4.54 -1.09
C PHE A 121 -10.94 3.05 -0.74
N PHE A 122 -11.36 2.69 0.49
CA PHE A 122 -11.41 1.28 0.89
C PHE A 122 -12.45 0.49 0.08
N PHE A 123 -13.54 1.13 -0.33
CA PHE A 123 -14.50 0.54 -1.24
C PHE A 123 -13.88 0.22 -2.61
N LEU A 124 -13.25 1.19 -3.25
CA LEU A 124 -12.57 0.99 -4.54
C LEU A 124 -11.46 -0.06 -4.44
N LEU A 125 -10.67 -0.02 -3.35
CA LEU A 125 -9.60 -0.98 -3.11
C LEU A 125 -10.16 -2.40 -2.93
N SER A 126 -11.33 -2.54 -2.29
CA SER A 126 -11.98 -3.85 -2.09
C SER A 126 -12.54 -4.46 -3.37
N LEU A 127 -12.79 -3.66 -4.41
CA LEU A 127 -13.27 -4.13 -5.71
C LEU A 127 -12.13 -4.60 -6.62
N LYS A 128 -10.94 -4.01 -6.47
CA LYS A 128 -9.79 -4.28 -7.34
C LYS A 128 -8.90 -5.42 -6.85
N ARG A 129 -9.00 -5.76 -5.57
CA ARG A 129 -8.24 -6.82 -4.90
C ARG A 129 -9.22 -7.81 -4.30
#